data_AF-A0AAQ3RJJ6-F1
#
_entry.id   AF-A0AAQ3RJJ6-F1
#
_cell.length_a   1.000
_cell.length_b   1.000
_cell.length_c   1.000
_cell.angle_alpha   90.00
_cell.angle_beta   90.00
_cell.angle_gamma   90.00
#
_symmetry.space_group_name_H-M   'P 1'
#
loop_
_entity.id
_entity.type
_entity.pdbx_description
1 polymer ?
#
loop_
_entity_poly.entity_id
_entity_poly.type
_entity_poly.pdbx_seq_one_letter_code
_entity_poly.pdbx_strand_id
1 'polypeptide(L)'
;MMNSDFLRDDKETEQNNSANRPFDSKRDSYVERKLDEDILSSQERRVRDWDFAHLEYDCAASLNNVSLLYWNHDEVYRSFGGDHCMIKRGYSFVVEYLGEGITIPLNQILTNVSYDIKEPGQNYKIKVSTTNGNDFFGDIVLVIVLLGCLKAGTIQFYPPLPQWKCFCGKRFSYGTLNAVVLEFPNEVWDYAGDYFEATYARRNSRGHCFMFCNVRNAVGAPALITLEVGKVAIDG
;
A
#
# COMPACT_ATOMS: atom_id res chain seq x y z
N MET A 1 74.07 -12.36 21.66
CA MET A 1 74.82 -11.39 20.84
C MET A 1 73.80 -10.33 20.42
N MET A 2 73.92 -9.15 21.05
CA MET A 2 73.35 -7.81 20.79
C MET A 2 71.94 -7.59 20.17
N ASN A 3 71.17 -6.75 20.89
CA ASN A 3 69.97 -5.98 20.53
C ASN A 3 70.19 -4.99 19.37
N SER A 4 69.10 -4.56 18.68
CA SER A 4 68.44 -3.24 18.91
C SER A 4 67.50 -2.81 17.77
N ASP A 5 66.42 -2.16 18.19
CA ASP A 5 65.29 -1.51 17.51
C ASP A 5 65.59 -0.63 16.28
N PHE A 6 64.61 -0.46 15.37
CA PHE A 6 63.99 0.85 15.03
C PHE A 6 62.98 0.77 13.84
N LEU A 7 61.74 1.22 14.12
CA LEU A 7 60.79 2.01 13.30
C LEU A 7 60.10 1.46 12.02
N ARG A 8 58.76 1.40 12.14
CA ARG A 8 57.68 1.95 11.27
C ARG A 8 57.88 1.98 9.74
N ASP A 9 56.94 1.34 9.05
CA ASP A 9 56.25 1.92 7.90
C ASP A 9 54.83 1.31 7.81
N ASP A 10 53.88 1.94 8.51
CA ASP A 10 52.45 1.69 8.31
C ASP A 10 52.02 2.39 7.02
N LYS A 11 52.07 1.67 5.88
CA LYS A 11 51.34 2.09 4.68
C LYS A 11 49.91 1.58 4.77
N GLU A 12 49.00 2.49 5.13
CA GLU A 12 47.57 2.39 4.89
C GLU A 12 47.33 1.87 3.47
N THR A 13 46.80 0.65 3.39
CA THR A 13 46.25 0.12 2.15
C THR A 13 44.79 0.58 2.12
N GLU A 14 44.50 1.67 1.43
CA GLU A 14 43.14 2.10 1.12
C GLU A 14 42.43 0.97 0.36
N GLN A 15 41.70 0.13 1.09
CA GLN A 15 40.64 -0.68 0.51
C GLN A 15 39.54 0.29 0.08
N ASN A 16 39.54 0.61 -1.22
CA ASN A 16 38.46 1.29 -1.91
C ASN A 16 37.14 0.52 -1.70
N ASN A 17 36.41 0.91 -0.65
CA ASN A 17 35.08 0.42 -0.34
C ASN A 17 34.13 0.85 -1.46
N SER A 18 33.84 -0.09 -2.36
CA SER A 18 32.89 0.08 -3.48
C SER A 18 31.42 0.29 -3.05
N ALA A 19 31.16 0.39 -1.75
CA ALA A 19 29.83 0.51 -1.14
C ALA A 19 29.30 1.96 -1.03
N ASN A 20 30.12 2.99 -1.30
CA ASN A 20 29.73 4.40 -1.14
C ASN A 20 29.71 5.20 -2.45
N ARG A 21 29.59 4.53 -3.61
CA ARG A 21 29.50 5.22 -4.90
C ARG A 21 28.05 5.65 -5.19
N PRO A 22 27.83 6.85 -5.75
CA PRO A 22 26.49 7.32 -6.12
C PRO A 22 25.83 6.36 -7.11
N PHE A 23 24.56 6.04 -6.88
CA PHE A 23 23.75 5.22 -7.79
C PHE A 23 23.65 5.89 -9.17
N ASP A 24 24.15 5.23 -10.20
CA ASP A 24 24.08 5.70 -11.59
C ASP A 24 23.00 4.89 -12.31
N SER A 25 21.80 5.47 -12.40
CA SER A 25 20.62 4.84 -12.98
C SER A 25 20.82 4.17 -14.35
N LYS A 26 21.73 4.66 -15.20
CA LYS A 26 21.98 4.08 -16.52
C LYS A 26 22.99 2.94 -16.48
N ARG A 27 24.03 3.08 -15.67
CA ARG A 27 25.09 2.08 -15.53
C ARG A 27 24.64 0.90 -14.69
N ASP A 28 23.97 1.17 -13.57
CA ASP A 28 23.49 0.14 -12.65
C ASP A 28 22.33 -0.64 -13.28
N SER A 29 21.43 0.02 -14.03
CA SER A 29 20.39 -0.69 -14.81
C SER A 29 20.93 -1.51 -15.98
N TYR A 30 22.13 -1.19 -16.50
CA TYR A 30 22.79 -1.98 -17.54
C TYR A 30 23.51 -3.19 -16.95
N VAL A 31 24.17 -3.01 -15.80
CA VAL A 31 24.83 -4.08 -15.06
C VAL A 31 23.81 -5.08 -14.50
N GLU A 32 22.70 -4.60 -13.91
CA GLU A 32 21.57 -5.45 -13.50
C GLU A 32 20.96 -6.21 -14.67
N ARG A 33 20.71 -5.55 -15.81
CA ARG A 33 20.18 -6.24 -17.01
C ARG A 33 21.12 -7.32 -17.51
N LYS A 34 22.43 -7.07 -17.49
CA LYS A 34 23.43 -8.03 -17.99
C LYS A 34 23.62 -9.21 -17.03
N LEU A 35 23.62 -8.96 -15.71
CA LEU A 35 23.63 -10.01 -14.68
C LEU A 35 22.35 -10.84 -14.70
N ASP A 36 21.18 -10.20 -14.84
CA ASP A 36 19.90 -10.89 -15.03
C ASP A 36 19.92 -11.74 -16.30
N GLU A 37 20.61 -11.26 -17.36
CA GLU A 37 20.75 -11.96 -18.63
C GLU A 37 21.57 -13.24 -18.58
N ASP A 38 22.66 -13.20 -17.82
CA ASP A 38 23.58 -14.32 -17.69
C ASP A 38 23.12 -15.36 -16.65
N ILE A 39 22.21 -15.02 -15.73
CA ILE A 39 21.82 -15.88 -14.60
C ILE A 39 20.46 -16.57 -14.80
N LEU A 40 19.46 -15.88 -15.37
CA LEU A 40 18.09 -16.42 -15.50
C LEU A 40 17.67 -16.49 -16.96
N SER A 41 17.04 -17.59 -17.36
CA SER A 41 16.36 -17.72 -18.63
C SER A 41 15.18 -16.73 -18.75
N SER A 42 14.71 -16.52 -19.98
CA SER A 42 13.55 -15.66 -20.22
C SER A 42 12.27 -16.16 -19.55
N GLN A 43 12.15 -17.46 -19.29
CA GLN A 43 10.99 -18.04 -18.60
C GLN A 43 11.06 -17.81 -17.09
N GLU A 44 12.23 -18.07 -16.49
CA GLU A 44 12.46 -17.85 -15.05
C GLU A 44 12.29 -16.38 -14.66
N ARG A 45 12.73 -15.45 -15.53
CA ARG A 45 12.50 -14.02 -15.28
C ARG A 45 11.02 -13.65 -15.27
N ARG A 46 10.18 -14.29 -16.10
CA ARG A 46 8.74 -14.02 -16.10
C ARG A 46 8.08 -14.51 -14.81
N VAL A 47 8.49 -15.66 -14.31
CA VAL A 47 8.00 -16.21 -13.03
C VAL A 47 8.44 -15.31 -11.87
N ARG A 48 9.72 -14.93 -11.81
CA ARG A 48 10.20 -13.99 -10.79
C ARG A 48 9.49 -12.63 -10.87
N ASP A 49 9.30 -12.09 -12.07
CA ASP A 49 8.59 -10.81 -12.22
C ASP A 49 7.11 -10.95 -11.81
N TRP A 50 6.52 -12.14 -11.94
CA TRP A 50 5.19 -12.47 -11.41
C TRP A 50 5.17 -12.58 -9.88
N ASP A 51 6.22 -13.12 -9.23
CA ASP A 51 6.38 -13.06 -7.76
C ASP A 51 6.50 -11.61 -7.27
N PHE A 52 7.22 -10.77 -8.02
CA PHE A 52 7.29 -9.35 -7.70
C PHE A 52 5.93 -8.65 -7.85
N ALA A 53 5.09 -9.06 -8.80
CA ALA A 53 3.74 -8.54 -8.91
C ALA A 53 2.88 -8.94 -7.70
N HIS A 54 3.04 -10.16 -7.17
CA HIS A 54 2.41 -10.59 -5.91
C HIS A 54 2.84 -9.72 -4.73
N LEU A 55 4.12 -9.42 -4.61
CA LEU A 55 4.59 -8.54 -3.53
C LEU A 55 4.08 -7.10 -3.69
N GLU A 56 3.95 -6.61 -4.93
CA GLU A 56 3.31 -5.31 -5.23
C GLU A 56 1.82 -5.31 -4.92
N TYR A 57 1.15 -6.45 -5.10
CA TYR A 57 -0.24 -6.70 -4.71
C TYR A 57 -0.40 -6.65 -3.19
N ASP A 58 0.41 -7.41 -2.44
CA ASP A 58 0.36 -7.47 -0.98
C ASP A 58 0.60 -6.10 -0.33
N CYS A 59 1.55 -5.33 -0.88
CA CYS A 59 1.84 -3.98 -0.41
C CYS A 59 0.92 -2.90 -1.01
N ALA A 60 0.09 -3.25 -1.99
CA ALA A 60 -0.65 -2.33 -2.86
C ALA A 60 0.22 -1.14 -3.35
N ALA A 61 1.49 -1.39 -3.65
CA ALA A 61 2.44 -0.33 -3.98
C ALA A 61 3.56 -0.88 -4.85
N SER A 62 4.19 -0.01 -5.64
CA SER A 62 5.42 -0.42 -6.33
C SER A 62 6.54 -0.68 -5.32
N LEU A 63 7.33 -1.74 -5.53
CA LEU A 63 8.40 -2.15 -4.60
C LEU A 63 9.44 -1.05 -4.34
N ASN A 64 9.62 -0.13 -5.28
CA ASN A 64 10.51 1.03 -5.11
C ASN A 64 10.05 2.00 -4.00
N ASN A 65 8.77 1.96 -3.63
CA ASN A 65 8.18 2.80 -2.58
C ASN A 65 7.96 2.03 -1.27
N VAL A 66 8.31 0.74 -1.23
CA VAL A 66 8.15 -0.13 -0.06
C VAL A 66 9.47 -0.17 0.72
N SER A 67 9.38 -0.13 2.04
CA SER A 67 10.58 -0.13 2.90
C SER A 67 11.21 -1.52 2.95
N LEU A 68 12.46 -1.65 2.51
CA LEU A 68 13.19 -2.92 2.57
C LEU A 68 13.25 -3.54 3.99
N LEU A 69 13.35 -2.70 5.02
CA LEU A 69 13.52 -3.15 6.41
C LEU A 69 12.20 -3.41 7.15
N TYR A 70 11.10 -2.76 6.74
CA TYR A 70 9.87 -2.67 7.54
C TYR A 70 8.60 -3.01 6.78
N TRP A 71 8.70 -3.59 5.57
CA TRP A 71 7.53 -3.92 4.75
C TRP A 71 6.60 -4.93 5.44
N ASN A 72 7.15 -5.91 6.15
CA ASN A 72 6.44 -6.97 6.88
C ASN A 72 6.49 -6.78 8.41
N HIS A 73 6.55 -5.54 8.89
CA HIS A 73 6.69 -5.25 10.33
C HIS A 73 5.52 -5.78 11.18
N ASP A 74 4.36 -6.01 10.58
CA ASP A 74 3.15 -6.54 11.21
C ASP A 74 3.26 -8.03 11.53
N GLU A 75 4.08 -8.79 10.80
CA GLU A 75 4.29 -10.23 11.03
C GLU A 75 4.85 -10.53 12.43
N VAL A 76 5.56 -9.57 13.04
CA VAL A 76 6.07 -9.67 14.41
C VAL A 76 4.96 -9.93 15.42
N TYR A 77 3.74 -9.46 15.14
CA TYR A 77 2.59 -9.55 16.05
C TYR A 77 1.74 -10.81 15.86
N ARG A 78 2.20 -11.76 15.04
CA ARG A 78 1.51 -12.98 14.60
C ARG A 78 0.28 -12.70 13.74
N SER A 79 0.23 -13.37 12.60
CA SER A 79 -0.93 -13.34 11.69
C SER A 79 -2.10 -14.17 12.24
N PHE A 80 -3.29 -13.89 11.74
CA PHE A 80 -4.45 -14.76 11.96
C PHE A 80 -4.20 -16.11 11.31
N GLY A 81 -4.38 -17.20 12.06
CA GLY A 81 -4.35 -18.56 11.52
C GLY A 81 -5.70 -18.96 10.90
N GLY A 82 -5.68 -20.03 10.10
CA GLY A 82 -6.87 -20.58 9.44
C GLY A 82 -6.93 -20.26 7.95
N ASP A 83 -8.03 -20.67 7.31
CA ASP A 83 -8.20 -20.55 5.86
C ASP A 83 -8.54 -19.12 5.44
N HIS A 84 -7.92 -18.66 4.36
CA HIS A 84 -8.28 -17.40 3.70
C HIS A 84 -9.53 -17.62 2.85
N CYS A 85 -10.64 -16.99 3.23
CA CYS A 85 -11.95 -17.24 2.63
C CYS A 85 -12.55 -15.98 1.99
N MET A 86 -13.25 -16.17 0.86
CA MET A 86 -14.11 -15.13 0.31
C MET A 86 -15.41 -15.02 1.10
N ILE A 87 -15.79 -13.79 1.45
CA ILE A 87 -17.05 -13.54 2.16
C ILE A 87 -18.22 -13.63 1.16
N LYS A 88 -19.05 -14.66 1.35
CA LYS A 88 -20.33 -14.78 0.64
C LYS A 88 -21.18 -13.54 0.90
N ARG A 89 -21.83 -13.01 -0.14
CA ARG A 89 -22.60 -11.75 -0.13
C ARG A 89 -21.75 -10.47 0.02
N GLY A 90 -20.42 -10.57 0.07
CA GLY A 90 -19.50 -9.43 0.11
C GLY A 90 -19.43 -8.73 1.48
N TYR A 91 -18.42 -7.88 1.63
CA TYR A 91 -18.18 -7.12 2.88
C TYR A 91 -19.25 -6.06 3.16
N SER A 92 -20.00 -5.60 2.16
CA SER A 92 -21.07 -4.61 2.35
C SER A 92 -22.11 -5.09 3.35
N PHE A 93 -22.46 -6.38 3.31
CA PHE A 93 -23.42 -6.96 4.25
C PHE A 93 -22.98 -6.80 5.72
N VAL A 94 -21.69 -6.95 6.01
CA VAL A 94 -21.15 -6.77 7.37
C VAL A 94 -21.24 -5.30 7.79
N VAL A 95 -20.88 -4.39 6.90
CA VAL A 95 -20.90 -2.94 7.17
C VAL A 95 -22.32 -2.43 7.38
N GLU A 96 -23.27 -2.86 6.54
CA GLU A 96 -24.69 -2.52 6.66
C GLU A 96 -25.26 -3.03 7.99
N TYR A 97 -24.96 -4.28 8.36
CA TYR A 97 -25.41 -4.87 9.61
C TYR A 97 -24.85 -4.12 10.84
N LEU A 98 -23.58 -3.73 10.82
CA LEU A 98 -22.99 -2.91 11.89
C LEU A 98 -23.60 -1.50 11.99
N GLY A 99 -24.17 -1.00 10.90
CA GLY A 99 -24.84 0.30 10.84
C GLY A 99 -26.31 0.27 11.31
N GLU A 100 -26.90 -0.92 11.49
CA GLU A 100 -28.31 -1.03 11.91
C GLU A 100 -28.55 -0.35 13.26
N GLY A 101 -29.59 0.50 13.31
CA GLY A 101 -29.95 1.26 14.51
C GLY A 101 -29.09 2.51 14.78
N ILE A 102 -28.08 2.80 13.94
CA ILE A 102 -27.26 4.01 14.05
C ILE A 102 -27.74 5.05 13.03
N THR A 103 -28.02 6.27 13.50
CA THR A 103 -28.35 7.38 12.59
C THR A 103 -27.06 7.93 11.99
N ILE A 104 -26.81 7.64 10.71
CA ILE A 104 -25.61 8.09 9.99
C ILE A 104 -26.01 9.15 8.96
N PRO A 105 -25.62 10.43 9.15
CA PRO A 105 -25.90 11.47 8.17
C PRO A 105 -24.98 11.31 6.94
N LEU A 106 -25.55 10.83 5.85
CA LEU A 106 -24.85 10.69 4.56
C LEU A 106 -24.75 12.03 3.82
N ASN A 107 -23.89 12.08 2.80
CA ASN A 107 -23.66 13.26 1.96
C ASN A 107 -23.18 14.50 2.74
N GLN A 108 -22.48 14.28 3.86
CA GLN A 108 -21.87 15.31 4.68
C GLN A 108 -20.34 15.26 4.52
N ILE A 109 -19.80 16.01 3.56
CA ILE A 109 -18.34 16.06 3.36
C ILE A 109 -17.74 17.01 4.40
N LEU A 110 -16.90 16.47 5.27
CA LEU A 110 -16.19 17.21 6.30
C LEU A 110 -15.16 18.18 5.68
N THR A 111 -15.20 19.45 6.09
CA THR A 111 -14.21 20.46 5.67
C THR A 111 -13.36 20.94 6.82
N ASN A 112 -13.97 21.25 7.97
CA ASN A 112 -13.26 21.84 9.10
C ASN A 112 -13.59 21.12 10.40
N VAL A 113 -12.57 20.93 11.24
CA VAL A 113 -12.67 20.43 12.60
C VAL A 113 -12.04 21.47 13.53
N SER A 114 -12.87 22.18 14.27
CA SER A 114 -12.43 23.11 15.30
C SER A 114 -12.58 22.45 16.67
N TYR A 115 -11.50 22.38 17.45
CA TYR A 115 -11.48 21.81 18.78
C TYR A 115 -10.85 22.78 19.78
N ASP A 116 -11.00 22.51 21.07
CA ASP A 116 -10.58 23.42 22.17
C ASP A 116 -11.24 24.81 22.10
N ILE A 117 -12.48 24.86 21.60
CA ILE A 117 -13.27 26.10 21.56
C ILE A 117 -13.57 26.54 23.00
N LYS A 118 -13.19 27.79 23.33
CA LYS A 118 -13.39 28.40 24.65
C LYS A 118 -14.13 29.72 24.50
N GLU A 119 -15.40 29.66 24.10
CA GLU A 119 -16.25 30.83 24.06
C GLU A 119 -17.09 30.95 25.34
N PRO A 120 -17.20 32.15 25.95
CA PRO A 120 -18.06 32.36 27.11
C PRO A 120 -19.52 32.03 26.77
N GLY A 121 -20.11 31.04 27.44
CA GLY A 121 -21.51 30.65 27.27
C GLY A 121 -21.78 29.48 26.31
N GLN A 122 -20.75 28.86 25.73
CA GLN A 122 -20.90 27.62 24.95
C GLN A 122 -20.48 26.39 25.76
N ASN A 123 -21.29 25.33 25.68
CA ASN A 123 -21.07 24.06 26.40
C ASN A 123 -20.33 23.00 25.57
N TYR A 124 -20.07 23.24 24.28
CA TYR A 124 -19.36 22.30 23.42
C TYR A 124 -17.88 22.68 23.29
N LYS A 125 -17.02 21.69 23.13
CA LYS A 125 -15.58 21.90 22.93
C LYS A 125 -15.15 21.79 21.47
N ILE A 126 -16.02 21.21 20.64
CA ILE A 126 -15.72 20.86 19.26
C ILE A 126 -16.85 21.30 18.35
N LYS A 127 -16.46 21.84 17.20
CA LYS A 127 -17.32 22.19 16.07
C LYS A 127 -16.78 21.51 14.81
N VAL A 128 -17.67 20.85 14.08
CA VAL A 128 -17.40 20.15 12.83
C VAL A 128 -18.25 20.78 11.73
N SER A 129 -17.62 21.29 10.67
CA SER A 129 -18.31 21.95 9.56
C SER A 129 -18.22 21.11 8.28
N THR A 130 -19.28 21.14 7.47
CA THR A 130 -19.36 20.41 6.21
C THR A 130 -19.43 21.34 5.00
N THR A 131 -19.17 20.80 3.80
CA THR A 131 -19.29 21.54 2.53
C THR A 131 -20.68 22.12 2.30
N ASN A 132 -21.72 21.50 2.87
CA ASN A 132 -23.11 21.92 2.70
C ASN A 132 -23.52 23.03 3.68
N GLY A 133 -22.57 23.53 4.50
CA GLY A 133 -22.83 24.57 5.50
C GLY A 133 -23.46 24.05 6.80
N ASN A 134 -23.55 22.73 6.98
CA ASN A 134 -24.03 22.15 8.24
C ASN A 134 -22.91 22.13 9.28
N ASP A 135 -23.27 22.48 10.50
CA ASP A 135 -22.38 22.46 11.66
C ASP A 135 -22.86 21.43 12.69
N PHE A 136 -21.93 20.62 13.18
CA PHE A 136 -22.14 19.63 14.23
C PHE A 136 -21.29 20.01 15.45
N PHE A 137 -21.85 19.83 16.64
CA PHE A 137 -21.22 20.22 17.91
C PHE A 137 -21.13 19.03 18.85
N GLY A 138 -20.05 18.97 19.64
CA GLY A 138 -19.87 17.90 20.62
C GLY A 138 -18.68 18.10 21.54
N ASP A 139 -18.50 17.13 22.44
CA ASP A 139 -17.39 17.10 23.40
C ASP A 139 -16.17 16.35 22.88
N ILE A 140 -16.38 15.35 22.01
CA ILE A 140 -15.35 14.47 21.46
C ILE A 140 -15.62 14.25 19.96
N VAL A 141 -14.55 14.25 19.16
CA VAL A 141 -14.59 13.88 17.75
C VAL A 141 -13.65 12.71 17.50
N LEU A 142 -14.16 11.67 16.83
CA LEU A 142 -13.38 10.54 16.36
C LEU A 142 -13.22 10.65 14.85
N VAL A 143 -11.98 10.81 14.37
CA VAL A 143 -11.67 10.99 12.95
C VAL A 143 -11.11 9.69 12.39
N ILE A 144 -11.92 9.00 11.58
CA ILE A 144 -11.58 7.71 10.94
C ILE A 144 -11.57 7.86 9.41
N VAL A 145 -10.91 8.92 8.93
CA VAL A 145 -10.78 9.16 7.48
C VAL A 145 -9.55 8.45 6.93
N LEU A 146 -9.54 8.18 5.62
CA LEU A 146 -8.39 7.58 4.95
C LEU A 146 -7.15 8.48 5.07
N LEU A 147 -5.96 7.87 5.18
CA LEU A 147 -4.69 8.59 5.26
C LEU A 147 -4.48 9.53 4.06
N GLY A 148 -4.94 9.13 2.87
CA GLY A 148 -4.91 9.96 1.67
C GLY A 148 -5.68 11.28 1.83
N CYS A 149 -6.85 11.25 2.49
CA CYS A 149 -7.66 12.46 2.75
C CYS A 149 -6.94 13.45 3.69
N LEU A 150 -6.28 12.93 4.73
CA LEU A 150 -5.47 13.75 5.65
C LEU A 150 -4.28 14.39 4.93
N LYS A 151 -3.58 13.62 4.08
CA LYS A 151 -2.45 14.12 3.30
C LYS A 151 -2.84 15.15 2.24
N ALA A 152 -4.01 15.00 1.64
CA ALA A 152 -4.54 15.95 0.67
C ALA A 152 -4.88 17.32 1.28
N GLY A 153 -4.94 17.44 2.61
CA GLY A 153 -5.30 18.69 3.28
C GLY A 153 -6.76 19.10 3.04
N THR A 154 -7.62 18.15 2.68
CA THR A 154 -9.05 18.40 2.43
C THR A 154 -9.82 18.76 3.69
N ILE A 155 -9.32 18.34 4.86
CA ILE A 155 -9.87 18.65 6.18
C ILE A 155 -8.93 19.59 6.92
N GLN A 156 -9.42 20.76 7.31
CA GLN A 156 -8.69 21.76 8.07
C GLN A 156 -8.94 21.58 9.56
N PHE A 157 -7.86 21.55 10.35
CA PHE A 157 -7.93 21.43 11.80
C PHE A 157 -7.59 22.76 12.45
N TYR A 158 -8.41 23.18 13.42
CA TYR A 158 -8.21 24.40 14.20
C TYR A 158 -8.35 24.12 15.71
N PRO A 159 -7.28 24.25 16.51
CA PRO A 159 -5.88 24.49 16.12
C PRO A 159 -5.33 23.43 15.13
N PRO A 160 -4.23 23.71 14.41
CA PRO A 160 -3.60 22.72 13.53
C PRO A 160 -3.13 21.48 14.29
N LEU A 161 -3.09 20.35 13.59
CA LEU A 161 -2.55 19.11 14.16
C LEU A 161 -1.09 19.30 14.62
N PRO A 162 -0.69 18.69 15.75
CA PRO A 162 0.69 18.75 16.23
C PRO A 162 1.72 18.30 15.18
N GLN A 163 2.89 18.93 15.17
CA GLN A 163 3.94 18.68 14.18
C GLN A 163 4.33 17.20 14.04
N TRP A 164 4.37 16.46 15.16
CA TRP A 164 4.70 15.03 15.14
C TRP A 164 3.68 14.21 14.35
N LYS A 165 2.37 14.55 14.40
CA LYS A 165 1.33 13.90 13.58
C LYS A 165 1.51 14.23 12.11
N CYS A 166 1.78 15.50 11.79
CA CYS A 166 2.03 15.94 10.42
C CYS A 166 3.26 15.24 9.81
N PHE A 167 4.31 15.04 10.62
CA PHE A 167 5.53 14.36 10.19
C PHE A 167 5.33 12.87 9.97
N CYS A 168 4.62 12.19 10.86
CA CYS A 168 4.19 10.80 10.63
C CYS A 168 3.40 10.69 9.32
N GLY A 169 2.45 11.61 9.09
CA GLY A 169 1.68 11.68 7.86
C GLY A 169 2.56 11.73 6.61
N LYS A 170 3.70 12.45 6.62
CA LYS A 170 4.62 12.51 5.46
C LYS A 170 5.42 11.22 5.23
N ARG A 171 5.71 10.46 6.29
CA ARG A 171 6.54 9.24 6.22
C ARG A 171 5.77 8.01 5.79
N PHE A 172 4.51 7.87 6.23
CA PHE A 172 3.67 6.76 5.82
C PHE A 172 3.15 6.98 4.40
N SER A 173 3.31 6.02 3.50
CA SER A 173 2.64 5.99 2.20
C SER A 173 1.21 5.45 2.35
N TYR A 174 0.41 5.57 1.29
CA TYR A 174 -0.83 4.81 1.13
C TYR A 174 -0.76 4.11 -0.21
N GLY A 175 -1.18 2.85 -0.25
CA GLY A 175 -1.15 2.03 -1.45
C GLY A 175 -2.26 2.38 -2.44
N THR A 176 -2.14 1.85 -3.66
CA THR A 176 -3.15 1.90 -4.71
C THR A 176 -3.15 0.57 -5.44
N LEU A 177 -4.35 0.04 -5.62
CA LEU A 177 -4.64 -1.18 -6.36
C LEU A 177 -6.04 -1.00 -6.94
N ASN A 178 -6.22 -1.44 -8.19
CA ASN A 178 -7.52 -1.41 -8.84
C ASN A 178 -7.99 -2.83 -9.10
N ALA A 179 -9.30 -3.04 -8.97
CA ALA A 179 -9.95 -4.29 -9.31
C ALA A 179 -10.86 -4.08 -10.53
N VAL A 180 -10.77 -5.01 -11.48
CA VAL A 180 -11.61 -5.06 -12.67
C VAL A 180 -12.52 -6.27 -12.54
N VAL A 181 -13.83 -6.04 -12.58
CA VAL A 181 -14.85 -7.09 -12.52
C VAL A 181 -15.32 -7.40 -13.94
N LEU A 182 -15.21 -8.66 -14.33
CA LEU A 182 -15.58 -9.18 -15.64
C LEU A 182 -16.74 -10.15 -15.46
N GLU A 183 -17.94 -9.76 -15.84
CA GLU A 183 -19.11 -10.63 -15.87
C GLU A 183 -19.31 -11.21 -17.27
N PHE A 184 -19.57 -12.51 -17.34
CA PHE A 184 -19.76 -13.23 -18.59
C PHE A 184 -21.18 -13.80 -18.68
N PRO A 185 -21.71 -14.07 -19.88
CA PRO A 185 -23.00 -14.76 -20.00
C PRO A 185 -22.99 -16.18 -19.44
N ASN A 186 -21.84 -16.88 -19.54
CA ASN A 186 -21.59 -18.22 -19.03
C ASN A 186 -20.12 -18.34 -18.60
N GLU A 187 -19.79 -19.36 -17.81
CA GLU A 187 -18.40 -19.64 -17.42
C GLU A 187 -17.57 -19.97 -18.67
N VAL A 188 -16.51 -19.20 -18.91
CA VAL A 188 -15.62 -19.35 -20.09
C VAL A 188 -14.26 -19.95 -19.73
N TRP A 189 -14.05 -20.28 -18.45
CA TRP A 189 -12.82 -20.88 -17.94
C TRP A 189 -13.07 -22.34 -17.60
N ASP A 190 -12.17 -23.23 -18.05
CA ASP A 190 -12.23 -24.67 -17.77
C ASP A 190 -11.66 -25.04 -16.38
N TYR A 191 -11.34 -24.03 -15.56
CA TYR A 191 -10.63 -24.20 -14.30
C TYR A 191 -11.58 -24.19 -13.10
N ALA A 192 -11.60 -25.29 -12.35
CA ALA A 192 -12.46 -25.47 -11.18
C ALA A 192 -11.89 -24.84 -9.89
N GLY A 193 -10.69 -24.27 -9.91
CA GLY A 193 -10.10 -23.63 -8.73
C GLY A 193 -10.52 -22.17 -8.56
N ASP A 194 -10.19 -21.61 -7.40
CA ASP A 194 -10.65 -20.28 -6.98
C ASP A 194 -9.92 -19.12 -7.68
N TYR A 195 -8.72 -19.34 -8.20
CA TYR A 195 -7.99 -18.33 -8.98
C TYR A 195 -6.99 -18.96 -9.95
N PHE A 196 -6.65 -18.22 -10.99
CA PHE A 196 -5.56 -18.53 -11.92
C PHE A 196 -4.78 -17.26 -12.26
N GLU A 197 -3.58 -17.44 -12.80
CA GLU A 197 -2.60 -16.35 -12.90
C GLU A 197 -1.99 -16.27 -14.30
N ALA A 198 -1.51 -15.07 -14.63
CA ALA A 198 -0.91 -14.73 -15.90
C ALA A 198 0.49 -14.16 -15.69
N THR A 199 1.45 -14.66 -16.47
CA THR A 199 2.81 -14.10 -16.53
C THR A 199 2.99 -13.29 -17.80
N TYR A 200 3.80 -12.23 -17.73
CA TYR A 200 4.01 -11.30 -18.84
C TYR A 200 5.48 -11.28 -19.27
N ALA A 201 5.72 -11.15 -20.57
CA ALA A 201 7.09 -11.07 -21.10
C ALA A 201 7.79 -9.74 -20.77
N ARG A 202 7.03 -8.69 -20.47
CA ARG A 202 7.58 -7.37 -20.16
C ARG A 202 7.43 -7.08 -18.67
N ARG A 203 8.55 -6.79 -18.00
CA ARG A 203 8.59 -6.42 -16.57
C ARG A 203 7.62 -5.28 -16.23
N ASN A 204 7.53 -4.26 -17.09
CA ASN A 204 6.65 -3.11 -16.86
C ASN A 204 5.16 -3.48 -16.90
N SER A 205 4.81 -4.63 -17.46
CA SER A 205 3.43 -5.11 -17.56
C SER A 205 3.08 -6.16 -16.52
N ARG A 206 4.00 -6.49 -15.60
CA ARG A 206 3.83 -7.57 -14.62
C ARG A 206 2.61 -7.38 -13.71
N GLY A 207 2.20 -6.13 -13.47
CA GLY A 207 1.08 -5.80 -12.59
C GLY A 207 -0.26 -5.69 -13.30
N HIS A 208 -0.32 -5.86 -14.63
CA HIS A 208 -1.60 -5.87 -15.37
C HIS A 208 -2.25 -7.24 -15.22
N CYS A 209 -3.53 -7.30 -14.84
CA CYS A 209 -4.34 -8.52 -14.82
C CYS A 209 -3.55 -9.81 -14.51
N PHE A 210 -2.71 -9.80 -13.48
CA PHE A 210 -1.72 -10.88 -13.24
C PHE A 210 -2.33 -12.06 -12.47
N MET A 211 -3.45 -11.80 -11.80
CA MET A 211 -4.26 -12.77 -11.06
C MET A 211 -5.74 -12.58 -11.42
N PHE A 212 -6.46 -13.68 -11.56
CA PHE A 212 -7.89 -13.74 -11.82
C PHE A 212 -8.56 -14.62 -10.78
N CYS A 213 -9.43 -14.04 -9.96
CA CYS A 213 -10.21 -14.73 -8.96
C CYS A 213 -11.58 -15.11 -9.52
N ASN A 214 -11.93 -16.39 -9.46
CA ASN A 214 -13.24 -16.92 -9.78
C ASN A 214 -14.20 -16.71 -8.61
N VAL A 215 -15.13 -15.75 -8.74
CA VAL A 215 -16.06 -15.40 -7.67
C VAL A 215 -17.40 -16.12 -7.76
N ARG A 216 -17.54 -17.10 -8.67
CA ARG A 216 -18.78 -17.85 -8.89
C ARG A 216 -19.36 -18.46 -7.63
N ASN A 217 -18.53 -19.08 -6.81
CA ASN A 217 -18.94 -19.75 -5.57
C ASN A 217 -19.34 -18.78 -4.46
N ALA A 218 -18.78 -17.56 -4.49
CA ALA A 218 -19.02 -16.55 -3.46
C ALA A 218 -20.24 -15.66 -3.78
N VAL A 219 -20.43 -15.31 -5.06
CA VAL A 219 -21.43 -14.34 -5.52
C VAL A 219 -22.59 -15.00 -6.27
N GLY A 220 -22.40 -16.20 -6.80
CA GLY A 220 -23.45 -16.90 -7.53
C GLY A 220 -23.58 -16.49 -9.01
N ALA A 221 -22.64 -15.70 -9.55
CA ALA A 221 -22.61 -15.26 -10.94
C ALA A 221 -21.32 -15.71 -11.65
N PRO A 222 -21.34 -15.99 -12.97
CA PRO A 222 -20.15 -16.27 -13.77
C PRO A 222 -19.31 -15.00 -13.98
N ALA A 223 -18.58 -14.61 -12.94
CA ALA A 223 -17.71 -13.44 -12.95
C ALA A 223 -16.29 -13.75 -12.48
N LEU A 224 -15.34 -13.02 -13.06
CA LEU A 224 -13.95 -12.97 -12.62
C LEU A 224 -13.63 -11.59 -12.06
N ILE A 225 -12.76 -11.55 -11.06
CA ILE A 225 -12.13 -10.31 -10.60
C ILE A 225 -10.64 -10.40 -10.93
N THR A 226 -10.11 -9.39 -11.59
CA THR A 226 -8.67 -9.27 -11.85
C THR A 226 -8.13 -7.95 -11.35
N LEU A 227 -6.82 -7.88 -11.15
CA LEU A 227 -6.19 -6.81 -10.40
C LEU A 227 -5.10 -6.11 -11.20
N GLU A 228 -5.05 -4.80 -11.02
CA GLU A 228 -4.00 -3.92 -11.52
C GLU A 228 -3.18 -3.43 -10.32
N VAL A 229 -1.87 -3.72 -10.32
CA VAL A 229 -0.99 -3.51 -9.15
C VAL A 229 0.34 -2.84 -9.48
N GLY A 230 1.03 -2.35 -8.46
CA GLY A 230 2.32 -1.70 -8.61
C GLY A 230 2.22 -0.43 -9.45
N LYS A 231 3.15 -0.26 -10.40
CA LYS A 231 3.17 0.92 -11.28
C LYS A 231 1.93 1.00 -12.18
N VAL A 232 1.44 -0.15 -12.60
CA VAL A 232 0.31 -0.28 -13.51
C VAL A 232 -0.98 0.28 -12.90
N ALA A 233 -1.19 0.11 -11.59
CA ALA A 233 -2.36 0.65 -10.89
C ALA A 233 -2.46 2.19 -10.91
N ILE A 234 -1.35 2.87 -11.17
CA ILE A 234 -1.27 4.34 -11.16
C ILE A 234 -1.35 4.89 -12.59
N ASP A 235 -0.72 4.19 -13.54
CA ASP A 235 -0.60 4.65 -14.94
C ASP A 235 -1.78 4.23 -15.84
N GLY A 236 -2.60 3.28 -15.37
CA GLY A 236 -3.70 2.65 -16.13
C GLY A 236 -4.98 3.46 -16.26
#